data_AF-A0A6I9IBZ0-F1
#
_entry.id   AF-A0A6I9IBZ0-F1
#
_cell.length_a   1.000
_cell.length_b   1.000
_cell.length_c   1.000
_cell.angle_alpha   90.00
_cell.angle_beta   90.00
_cell.angle_gamma   90.00
#
_symmetry.space_group_name_H-M   'P 1'
#
loop_
_entity.id
_entity.type
_entity.pdbx_description
1 polymer ?
#
loop_
_entity_poly.entity_id
_entity_poly.type
_entity_poly.pdbx_seq_one_letter_code
_entity_poly.pdbx_strand_id
1 'polypeptide(L)'
;MAETLRRVLSSGSASGTGEGNTTEVGPPLLLLGGPGSGKTALLFASALEAAGEGRGPVLFLTRRPLQSLPRGTRAPLEPLRLQKIRFQYPPSTRELLRFLCSAHEARGPVPSLLLLDGLEEYLAEDPGTQEAAYLAALLLDTAAHFSQVGPGGGCGLIVALQTQEGDSEDALQLALLQRYFPAQCWLQPDALGPGEHCLRACLEPGGRGPRAEWWVAFRPDGEMTITPCPHQPSDPSSDKGSSSGGQP
;
A
#
# COMPACT_ATOMS: atom_id res chain seq x y z
N MET A 1 5.42 -4.11 5.15
CA MET A 1 4.39 -3.13 4.71
C MET A 1 4.93 -2.25 3.61
N ALA A 2 5.56 -1.12 3.91
CA ALA A 2 6.32 -0.36 2.91
C ALA A 2 7.35 -1.24 2.21
N GLU A 3 8.05 -2.12 2.95
CA GLU A 3 9.00 -3.07 2.34
C GLU A 3 8.33 -4.17 1.49
N THR A 4 7.12 -4.60 1.84
CA THR A 4 6.35 -5.57 1.04
C THR A 4 5.94 -4.94 -0.28
N LEU A 5 5.43 -3.71 -0.23
CA LEU A 5 5.10 -2.93 -1.41
C LEU A 5 6.35 -2.59 -2.23
N ARG A 6 7.46 -2.22 -1.56
CA ARG A 6 8.76 -1.98 -2.18
C ARG A 6 9.29 -3.22 -2.87
N ARG A 7 9.13 -4.42 -2.30
CA ARG A 7 9.51 -5.69 -2.94
C ARG A 7 8.63 -5.99 -4.14
N VAL A 8 7.32 -5.79 -4.05
CA VAL A 8 6.41 -5.88 -5.21
C VAL A 8 6.85 -4.90 -6.30
N LEU A 9 7.12 -3.64 -5.95
CA LEU A 9 7.51 -2.58 -6.88
C LEU A 9 8.93 -2.80 -7.46
N SER A 10 9.86 -3.35 -6.68
CA SER A 10 11.27 -3.59 -7.06
C SER A 10 11.51 -4.95 -7.70
N SER A 11 10.56 -5.90 -7.62
CA SER A 11 10.67 -7.23 -8.21
C SER A 11 10.80 -7.20 -9.76
N GLY A 12 10.50 -6.07 -10.39
CA GLY A 12 10.75 -5.81 -11.80
C GLY A 12 12.23 -5.57 -12.17
N SER A 13 13.09 -5.28 -11.19
CA SER A 13 14.54 -5.12 -11.38
C SER A 13 15.29 -6.24 -10.65
N ALA A 14 15.71 -7.25 -11.41
CA ALA A 14 16.56 -8.30 -10.86
C ALA A 14 17.98 -7.78 -10.59
N SER A 15 18.28 -7.43 -9.33
CA SER A 15 19.60 -7.61 -8.70
C SER A 15 19.57 -7.09 -7.26
N GLY A 16 19.75 -7.97 -6.27
CA GLY A 16 19.92 -7.54 -4.89
C GLY A 16 19.81 -8.67 -3.86
N THR A 17 20.92 -9.35 -3.64
CA THR A 17 21.16 -10.36 -2.60
C THR A 17 21.37 -9.70 -1.23
N GLY A 18 20.90 -10.35 -0.15
CA GLY A 18 21.30 -10.10 1.25
C GLY A 18 20.35 -9.17 2.02
N GLU A 19 20.06 -9.33 3.31
CA GLU A 19 20.54 -10.21 4.38
C GLU A 19 19.40 -10.33 5.40
N GLY A 20 19.36 -11.43 6.15
CA GLY A 20 18.37 -11.64 7.20
C GLY A 20 18.48 -10.56 8.27
N ASN A 21 17.42 -9.80 8.47
CA ASN A 21 17.24 -8.96 9.64
C ASN A 21 15.81 -9.15 10.15
N THR A 22 15.70 -9.29 11.47
CA THR A 22 14.46 -9.39 12.24
C THR A 22 13.32 -8.61 11.58
N THR A 23 12.31 -9.35 11.11
CA THR A 23 11.19 -8.84 10.32
C THR A 23 10.25 -7.99 11.18
N GLU A 24 10.70 -6.81 11.57
CA GLU A 24 9.85 -5.81 12.22
C GLU A 24 8.71 -5.44 11.26
N VAL A 25 7.50 -5.37 11.78
CA VAL A 25 6.35 -4.88 11.02
C VAL A 25 6.58 -3.40 10.74
N GLY A 26 6.93 -3.08 9.50
CA GLY A 26 7.04 -1.68 9.06
C GLY A 26 5.71 -0.93 9.24
N PRO A 27 5.75 0.42 9.23
CA PRO A 27 4.59 1.27 9.52
C PRO A 27 3.37 0.94 8.64
N PRO A 28 2.15 1.22 9.16
CA PRO A 28 0.93 1.04 8.39
C PRO A 28 0.94 1.99 7.19
N LEU A 29 0.48 1.50 6.05
CA LEU A 29 0.62 2.18 4.76
C LEU A 29 -0.73 2.59 4.17
N LEU A 30 -0.81 3.84 3.70
CA LEU A 30 -1.94 4.34 2.92
C LEU A 30 -1.59 4.37 1.42
N LEU A 31 -2.36 3.65 0.61
CA LEU A 31 -2.23 3.61 -0.84
C LEU A 31 -3.26 4.54 -1.48
N LEU A 32 -2.76 5.58 -2.14
CA LEU A 32 -3.52 6.70 -2.67
C LEU A 32 -3.51 6.68 -4.20
N GLY A 33 -4.60 7.10 -4.82
CA GLY A 33 -4.67 7.25 -6.27
C GLY A 33 -6.09 7.46 -6.78
N GLY A 34 -6.23 8.11 -7.93
CA GLY A 34 -7.53 8.38 -8.55
C GLY A 34 -8.30 7.11 -8.99
N PRO A 35 -9.51 7.26 -9.53
CA PRO A 35 -10.26 6.16 -10.12
C PRO A 35 -9.44 5.43 -11.20
N GLY A 36 -9.46 4.09 -11.20
CA GLY A 36 -8.75 3.31 -12.22
C GLY A 36 -7.21 3.27 -12.10
N SER A 37 -6.62 3.85 -11.05
CA SER A 37 -5.17 3.88 -10.82
C SER A 37 -4.51 2.52 -10.50
N GLY A 38 -5.27 1.42 -10.50
CA GLY A 38 -4.70 0.09 -10.23
C GLY A 38 -4.42 -0.24 -8.77
N LYS A 39 -4.94 0.56 -7.81
CA LYS A 39 -4.78 0.31 -6.36
C LYS A 39 -5.09 -1.13 -5.95
N THR A 40 -6.24 -1.65 -6.39
CA THR A 40 -6.67 -3.02 -6.13
C THR A 40 -5.68 -4.06 -6.67
N ALA A 41 -5.11 -3.83 -7.86
CA ALA A 41 -4.12 -4.73 -8.45
C ALA A 41 -2.82 -4.75 -7.63
N LEU A 42 -2.38 -3.59 -7.17
CA LEU A 42 -1.17 -3.46 -6.35
C LEU A 42 -1.37 -4.03 -4.93
N LEU A 43 -2.54 -3.81 -4.32
CA LEU A 43 -2.94 -4.46 -3.07
C LEU A 43 -2.94 -5.99 -3.21
N PHE A 44 -3.51 -6.50 -4.29
CA PHE A 44 -3.56 -7.93 -4.55
C PHE A 44 -2.18 -8.53 -4.81
N ALA A 45 -1.30 -7.84 -5.55
CA ALA A 45 0.10 -8.24 -5.70
C ALA A 45 0.83 -8.28 -4.34
N SER A 46 0.56 -7.31 -3.47
CA SER A 46 1.09 -7.29 -2.08
C SER A 46 0.57 -8.45 -1.25
N ALA A 47 -0.69 -8.85 -1.45
CA ALA A 47 -1.27 -10.03 -0.80
C ALA A 47 -0.57 -11.33 -1.23
N LEU A 48 -0.30 -11.49 -2.53
CA LEU A 48 0.39 -12.66 -3.08
C LEU A 48 1.84 -12.76 -2.59
N GLU A 49 2.54 -11.63 -2.52
CA GLU A 49 3.90 -11.56 -1.99
C GLU A 49 3.92 -11.98 -0.52
N ALA A 50 3.07 -11.37 0.31
CA ALA A 50 3.00 -11.71 1.74
C ALA A 50 2.56 -13.15 2.01
N ALA A 51 1.65 -13.71 1.20
CA ALA A 51 1.28 -15.11 1.26
C ALA A 51 2.45 -16.06 0.92
N GLY A 52 3.38 -15.61 0.06
CA GLY A 52 4.60 -16.32 -0.29
C GLY A 52 5.63 -16.35 0.85
N GLU A 53 5.65 -15.36 1.74
CA GLU A 53 6.63 -15.24 2.84
C GLU A 53 6.51 -16.35 3.91
N GLY A 54 5.38 -17.05 3.97
CA GLY A 54 5.17 -18.15 4.92
C GLY A 54 4.92 -17.72 6.37
N ARG A 55 4.63 -16.43 6.60
CA ARG A 55 4.42 -15.86 7.96
C ARG A 55 3.00 -16.01 8.50
N GLY A 56 2.04 -16.32 7.64
CA GLY A 56 0.63 -16.46 7.99
C GLY A 56 -0.28 -16.27 6.79
N PRO A 57 -1.60 -16.42 6.95
CA PRO A 57 -2.56 -16.00 5.96
C PRO A 57 -2.58 -14.47 5.80
N VAL A 58 -3.11 -14.01 4.67
CA VAL A 58 -3.40 -12.59 4.41
C VAL A 58 -4.91 -12.40 4.51
N LEU A 59 -5.35 -11.34 5.18
CA LEU A 59 -6.75 -10.94 5.25
C LEU A 59 -7.00 -9.77 4.30
N PHE A 60 -7.82 -9.99 3.28
CA PHE A 60 -8.16 -8.99 2.27
C PHE A 60 -9.62 -8.57 2.44
N LEU A 61 -9.83 -7.35 2.92
CA LEU A 61 -11.13 -6.72 3.08
C LEU A 61 -11.43 -5.85 1.87
N THR A 62 -12.61 -6.01 1.28
CA THR A 62 -13.10 -5.12 0.22
C THR A 62 -14.61 -5.14 0.22
N ARG A 63 -15.26 -4.04 -0.15
CA ARG A 63 -16.71 -3.94 -0.03
C ARG A 63 -17.47 -4.90 -0.94
N ARG A 64 -16.87 -5.29 -2.08
CA ARG A 64 -17.49 -6.11 -3.12
C ARG A 64 -16.56 -7.22 -3.58
N PRO A 65 -17.08 -8.39 -3.99
CA PRO A 65 -16.27 -9.42 -4.62
C PRO A 65 -15.49 -8.91 -5.81
N LEU A 66 -14.22 -9.31 -5.92
CA LEU A 66 -13.41 -9.02 -7.09
C LEU A 66 -14.01 -9.74 -8.30
N GLN A 67 -14.41 -9.00 -9.33
CA GLN A 67 -15.03 -9.56 -10.53
C GLN A 67 -14.05 -10.45 -11.33
N SER A 68 -12.76 -10.13 -11.24
CA SER A 68 -11.65 -10.90 -11.79
C SER A 68 -10.43 -10.73 -10.89
N LEU A 69 -9.63 -11.78 -10.74
CA LEU A 69 -8.33 -11.66 -10.07
C LEU A 69 -7.40 -10.81 -10.94
N PRO A 70 -6.79 -9.74 -10.40
CA PRO A 70 -5.77 -8.99 -11.11
C PRO A 70 -4.66 -9.93 -11.58
N ARG A 71 -4.30 -9.86 -12.87
CA ARG A 71 -3.18 -10.67 -13.37
C ARG A 71 -1.89 -10.10 -12.77
N GLY A 72 -1.21 -10.94 -11.99
CA GLY A 72 -0.04 -10.54 -11.20
C GLY A 72 1.15 -10.10 -12.05
N THR A 73 2.15 -9.52 -11.40
CA THR A 73 3.46 -9.18 -11.96
C THR A 73 4.24 -10.44 -12.33
N ARG A 74 4.23 -10.83 -13.61
CA ARG A 74 5.14 -11.80 -14.29
C ARG A 74 5.30 -13.22 -13.71
N ALA A 75 4.93 -13.47 -12.46
CA ALA A 75 4.91 -14.78 -11.83
C ALA A 75 3.52 -15.40 -12.00
N PRO A 76 3.44 -16.68 -12.43
CA PRO A 76 2.16 -17.37 -12.46
C PRO A 76 1.50 -17.31 -11.08
N LEU A 77 0.19 -17.07 -11.04
CA LEU A 77 -0.60 -17.14 -9.82
C LEU A 77 -0.39 -18.53 -9.20
N GLU A 78 0.49 -18.64 -8.20
CA GLU A 78 0.73 -19.90 -7.52
C GLU A 78 -0.53 -20.25 -6.71
N PRO A 79 -1.23 -21.37 -7.02
CA PRO A 79 -2.47 -21.71 -6.33
C PRO A 79 -2.30 -21.82 -4.81
N LEU A 80 -1.12 -22.24 -4.36
CA LEU A 80 -0.77 -22.36 -2.95
C LEU A 80 -0.68 -21.00 -2.23
N ARG A 81 -0.28 -19.92 -2.93
CA ARG A 81 -0.28 -18.57 -2.36
C ARG A 81 -1.69 -18.01 -2.26
N LEU A 82 -2.50 -18.22 -3.30
CA LEU A 82 -3.90 -17.79 -3.31
C LEU A 82 -4.71 -18.41 -2.16
N GLN A 83 -4.48 -19.69 -1.84
CA GLN A 83 -5.16 -20.37 -0.73
C GLN A 83 -4.87 -19.75 0.65
N LYS A 84 -3.79 -18.98 0.78
CA LYS A 84 -3.45 -18.26 2.02
C LYS A 84 -4.10 -16.89 2.11
N ILE A 85 -4.73 -16.39 1.04
CA ILE A 85 -5.44 -15.12 1.03
C ILE A 85 -6.92 -15.38 1.38
N ARG A 86 -7.37 -14.79 2.48
CA ARG A 86 -8.75 -14.85 2.96
C ARG A 86 -9.45 -13.56 2.59
N PHE A 87 -10.42 -13.66 1.69
CA PHE A 87 -11.26 -12.53 1.34
C PHE A 87 -12.44 -12.40 2.29
N GLN A 88 -12.75 -11.18 2.70
CA GLN A 88 -13.97 -10.83 3.42
C GLN A 88 -14.60 -9.61 2.76
N TYR A 89 -15.93 -9.60 2.75
CA TYR A 89 -16.72 -8.64 2.00
C TYR A 89 -17.75 -7.89 2.85
N PRO A 90 -17.32 -7.04 3.80
CA PRO A 90 -18.27 -6.22 4.55
C PRO A 90 -18.93 -5.20 3.60
N PRO A 91 -20.24 -5.30 3.31
CA PRO A 91 -20.93 -4.50 2.30
C PRO A 91 -21.30 -3.08 2.78
N SER A 92 -21.08 -2.76 4.06
CA SER A 92 -21.39 -1.48 4.69
C SER A 92 -20.39 -1.15 5.80
N THR A 93 -20.33 0.12 6.22
CA THR A 93 -19.49 0.59 7.34
C THR A 93 -19.84 -0.15 8.63
N ARG A 94 -21.13 -0.37 8.89
CA ARG A 94 -21.59 -1.13 10.07
C ARG A 94 -21.05 -2.56 10.09
N GLU A 95 -21.03 -3.24 8.95
CA GLU A 95 -20.51 -4.60 8.85
C GLU A 95 -18.98 -4.65 8.96
N LEU A 96 -18.29 -3.66 8.40
CA LEU A 96 -16.84 -3.51 8.59
C LEU A 96 -16.51 -3.30 10.07
N LEU A 97 -17.21 -2.39 10.76
CA LEU A 97 -17.03 -2.16 12.19
C LEU A 97 -17.30 -3.42 13.02
N ARG A 98 -18.39 -4.14 12.74
CA ARG A 98 -18.68 -5.41 13.42
C ARG A 98 -17.55 -6.42 13.22
N PHE A 99 -17.04 -6.54 11.99
CA PHE A 99 -15.95 -7.43 11.67
C PHE A 99 -14.68 -7.07 12.46
N LEU A 100 -14.27 -5.80 12.45
CA LEU A 100 -13.08 -5.34 13.17
C LEU A 100 -13.23 -5.50 14.69
N CYS A 101 -14.38 -5.11 15.26
CA CYS A 101 -14.64 -5.25 16.69
C CYS A 101 -14.66 -6.73 17.14
N SER A 102 -15.06 -7.67 16.29
CA SER A 102 -15.08 -9.12 16.59
C SER A 102 -13.76 -9.83 16.28
N ALA A 103 -12.73 -9.12 15.81
CA ALA A 103 -11.44 -9.72 15.47
C ALA A 103 -10.82 -10.53 16.62
N HIS A 104 -11.00 -10.08 17.86
CA HIS A 104 -10.50 -10.73 19.08
C HIS A 104 -11.20 -12.06 19.41
N GLU A 105 -12.39 -12.30 18.84
CA GLU A 105 -13.15 -13.53 19.05
C GLU A 105 -12.74 -14.65 18.08
N ALA A 106 -11.99 -14.32 17.02
CA ALA A 106 -11.65 -15.24 15.96
C ALA A 106 -10.67 -16.34 16.44
N ARG A 107 -11.11 -17.60 16.40
CA ARG A 107 -10.29 -18.78 16.78
C ARG A 107 -9.46 -19.36 15.62
N GLY A 108 -9.16 -18.53 14.61
CA GLY A 108 -8.48 -18.95 13.38
C GLY A 108 -6.98 -18.64 13.36
N PRO A 109 -6.26 -19.04 12.29
CA PRO A 109 -4.89 -18.60 12.09
C PRO A 109 -4.85 -17.07 11.95
N VAL A 110 -3.91 -16.47 12.68
CA VAL A 110 -3.71 -15.03 12.78
C VAL A 110 -3.09 -14.51 11.47
N PRO A 111 -3.65 -13.45 10.85
CA PRO A 111 -3.09 -12.92 9.62
C PRO A 111 -1.74 -12.26 9.84
N SER A 112 -0.83 -12.39 8.88
CA SER A 112 0.43 -11.63 8.85
C SER A 112 0.28 -10.28 8.15
N LEU A 113 -0.84 -10.08 7.46
CA LEU A 113 -1.13 -8.88 6.68
C LEU A 113 -2.66 -8.65 6.62
N LEU A 114 -3.09 -7.46 7.01
CA LEU A 114 -4.43 -6.92 6.83
C LEU A 114 -4.42 -5.90 5.69
N LEU A 115 -5.31 -6.10 4.71
CA LEU A 115 -5.51 -5.22 3.57
C LEU A 115 -6.95 -4.73 3.57
N LEU A 116 -7.15 -3.43 3.35
CA LEU A 116 -8.47 -2.86 3.09
C LEU A 116 -8.45 -2.14 1.74
N ASP A 117 -9.31 -2.58 0.82
CA ASP A 117 -9.52 -1.93 -0.47
C ASP A 117 -10.81 -1.08 -0.46
N GLY A 118 -10.71 0.14 -0.99
CA GLY A 118 -11.84 1.06 -1.13
C GLY A 118 -12.32 1.70 0.17
N LEU A 119 -11.41 2.25 1.00
CA LEU A 119 -11.78 2.92 2.25
C LEU A 119 -12.82 4.05 2.02
N GLU A 120 -12.71 4.78 0.91
CA GLU A 120 -13.63 5.84 0.52
C GLU A 120 -15.08 5.37 0.45
N GLU A 121 -15.35 4.11 0.11
CA GLU A 121 -16.71 3.59 0.00
C GLU A 121 -17.38 3.46 1.38
N TYR A 122 -16.60 3.31 2.45
CA TYR A 122 -17.10 3.26 3.81
C TYR A 122 -17.26 4.66 4.41
N LEU A 123 -16.31 5.55 4.11
CA LEU A 123 -16.37 6.95 4.55
C LEU A 123 -17.52 7.70 3.88
N ALA A 124 -17.86 7.37 2.64
CA ALA A 124 -19.00 7.98 1.95
C ALA A 124 -20.37 7.65 2.59
N GLU A 125 -20.49 6.56 3.36
CA GLU A 125 -21.72 6.25 4.11
C GLU A 125 -21.87 7.12 5.37
N ASP A 126 -20.75 7.54 5.95
CA ASP A 126 -20.69 8.32 7.18
C ASP A 126 -19.51 9.31 7.12
N PRO A 127 -19.71 10.48 6.48
CA PRO A 127 -18.63 11.40 6.07
C PRO A 127 -18.01 12.19 7.22
N GLY A 128 -18.31 11.89 8.48
CA GLY A 128 -17.74 12.64 9.59
C GLY A 128 -16.24 12.35 9.78
N THR A 129 -15.48 13.39 10.09
CA THR A 129 -14.03 13.28 10.39
C THR A 129 -13.76 12.43 11.62
N GLN A 130 -14.71 12.39 12.57
CA GLN A 130 -14.64 11.54 13.75
C GLN A 130 -14.74 10.06 13.37
N GLU A 131 -15.61 9.73 12.42
CA GLU A 131 -15.83 8.38 11.92
C GLU A 131 -14.64 7.89 11.10
N ALA A 132 -14.04 8.76 10.28
CA ALA A 132 -12.77 8.48 9.62
C ALA A 132 -11.64 8.18 10.62
N ALA A 133 -11.53 8.98 11.69
CA ALA A 133 -10.56 8.75 12.76
C ALA A 133 -10.80 7.44 13.52
N TYR A 134 -12.07 7.17 13.85
CA TYR A 134 -12.48 5.97 14.55
C TYR A 134 -12.17 4.72 13.72
N LEU A 135 -12.49 4.73 12.43
CA LEU A 135 -12.22 3.61 11.55
C LEU A 135 -10.71 3.38 11.36
N ALA A 136 -9.93 4.44 11.17
CA ALA A 136 -8.47 4.35 11.08
C ALA A 136 -7.86 3.78 12.37
N ALA A 137 -8.29 4.28 13.54
CA ALA A 137 -7.84 3.80 14.83
C ALA A 137 -8.20 2.32 15.05
N LEU A 138 -9.41 1.90 14.68
CA LEU A 138 -9.85 0.51 14.83
C LEU A 138 -9.11 -0.45 13.89
N LEU A 139 -8.78 -0.03 12.67
CA LEU A 139 -7.95 -0.81 11.75
C LEU A 139 -6.54 -1.02 12.32
N LEU A 140 -5.94 0.03 12.88
CA LEU A 140 -4.63 -0.03 13.53
C LEU A 140 -4.65 -0.93 14.77
N ASP A 141 -5.68 -0.78 15.62
CA ASP A 141 -5.86 -1.61 16.82
C ASP A 141 -6.04 -3.09 16.45
N THR A 142 -6.83 -3.38 15.41
CA THR A 142 -7.03 -4.74 14.90
C THR A 142 -5.70 -5.35 14.40
N ALA A 143 -4.91 -4.59 13.64
CA ALA A 143 -3.59 -5.05 13.19
C ALA A 143 -2.62 -5.23 14.36
N ALA A 144 -2.66 -4.35 15.37
CA ALA A 144 -1.85 -4.48 16.58
C ALA A 144 -2.25 -5.71 17.40
N HIS A 145 -3.55 -5.99 17.52
CA HIS A 145 -4.06 -7.20 18.16
C HIS A 145 -3.52 -8.45 17.48
N PHE A 146 -3.68 -8.56 16.15
CA PHE A 146 -3.11 -9.69 15.38
C PHE A 146 -1.59 -9.77 15.52
N SER A 147 -0.90 -8.64 15.67
CA SER A 147 0.54 -8.65 15.91
C SER A 147 0.93 -9.28 17.24
N GLN A 148 0.09 -9.11 18.28
CA GLN A 148 0.34 -9.63 19.63
C GLN A 148 0.00 -11.11 19.76
N VAL A 149 -1.07 -11.58 19.10
CA VAL A 149 -1.52 -12.98 19.20
C VAL A 149 -0.82 -13.92 18.21
N GLY A 150 -0.12 -13.38 17.20
CA GLY A 150 0.57 -14.15 16.17
C GLY A 150 1.94 -14.69 16.61
N PRO A 151 2.32 -15.94 16.24
CA PRO A 151 3.52 -16.60 16.75
C PRO A 151 4.87 -16.13 16.15
N GLY A 152 4.89 -15.12 15.27
CA GLY A 152 6.15 -14.68 14.67
C GLY A 152 6.03 -13.57 13.64
N GLY A 153 6.36 -12.35 14.06
CA GLY A 153 6.68 -11.25 13.15
C GLY A 153 5.58 -10.21 12.94
N GLY A 154 4.50 -10.23 13.71
CA GLY A 154 3.45 -9.21 13.68
C GLY A 154 2.61 -9.16 12.40
N CYS A 155 1.48 -8.44 12.47
CA CYS A 155 0.52 -8.23 11.39
C CYS A 155 0.63 -6.80 10.87
N GLY A 156 0.99 -6.64 9.61
CA GLY A 156 1.02 -5.32 9.00
C GLY A 156 -0.31 -4.88 8.38
N LEU A 157 -0.43 -3.60 8.04
CA LEU A 157 -1.64 -2.98 7.50
C LEU A 157 -1.35 -2.16 6.23
N ILE A 158 -2.06 -2.43 5.13
CA ILE A 158 -2.18 -1.49 3.98
C ILE A 158 -3.66 -1.16 3.78
N VAL A 159 -3.95 0.11 3.59
CA VAL A 159 -5.30 0.60 3.28
C VAL A 159 -5.26 1.37 1.97
N ALA A 160 -6.13 1.07 1.01
CA ALA A 160 -6.30 1.85 -0.20
C ALA A 160 -7.42 2.85 -0.06
N LEU A 161 -7.16 4.07 -0.53
CA LEU A 161 -8.08 5.18 -0.53
C LEU A 161 -8.04 5.86 -1.90
N GLN A 162 -9.21 6.03 -2.51
CA GLN A 162 -9.34 6.86 -3.70
C GLN A 162 -9.34 8.34 -3.34
N THR A 163 -8.44 9.10 -3.96
CA THR A 163 -8.37 10.56 -3.83
C THR A 163 -9.15 11.20 -4.99
N GLN A 164 -10.18 11.99 -4.70
CA GLN A 164 -10.77 12.90 -5.68
C GLN A 164 -10.13 14.28 -5.55
N GLU A 165 -9.88 14.93 -6.69
CA GLU A 165 -9.41 16.30 -6.73
C GLU A 165 -10.64 17.22 -6.67
N GLY A 166 -10.80 18.00 -5.59
CA GLY A 166 -11.73 19.15 -5.61
C GLY A 166 -12.60 19.42 -4.39
N ASP A 167 -12.64 18.57 -3.36
CA ASP A 167 -13.44 18.83 -2.15
C ASP A 167 -12.58 19.18 -0.93
N SER A 168 -12.98 20.24 -0.21
CA SER A 168 -12.30 20.71 1.00
C SER A 168 -12.54 19.77 2.19
N GLU A 169 -13.67 19.06 2.24
CA GLU A 169 -13.98 18.11 3.32
C GLU A 169 -13.12 16.85 3.17
N ASP A 170 -13.00 16.34 1.94
CA ASP A 170 -12.10 15.24 1.59
C ASP A 170 -10.64 15.56 1.94
N ALA A 171 -10.21 16.82 1.80
CA ALA A 171 -8.86 17.24 2.17
C ALA A 171 -8.59 17.12 3.68
N LEU A 172 -9.56 17.46 4.53
CA LEU A 172 -9.43 17.32 5.99
C LEU A 172 -9.43 15.86 6.41
N GLN A 173 -10.33 15.05 5.84
CA GLN A 173 -10.35 13.61 6.08
C GLN A 173 -9.04 12.95 5.65
N LEU A 174 -8.51 13.29 4.47
CA LEU A 174 -7.24 12.78 3.97
C LEU A 174 -6.09 13.17 4.91
N ALA A 175 -5.99 14.44 5.31
CA ALA A 175 -4.96 14.90 6.25
C ALA A 175 -5.02 14.15 7.60
N LEU A 176 -6.24 13.87 8.06
CA LEU A 176 -6.46 13.07 9.26
C LEU A 176 -5.96 11.63 9.09
N LEU A 177 -6.33 10.96 7.98
CA LEU A 177 -5.88 9.61 7.70
C LEU A 177 -4.35 9.53 7.58
N GLN A 178 -3.73 10.48 6.89
CA GLN A 178 -2.26 10.56 6.76
C GLN A 178 -1.53 10.63 8.12
N ARG A 179 -2.17 11.16 9.17
CA ARG A 179 -1.62 11.15 10.53
C ARG A 179 -1.59 9.74 11.15
N TYR A 180 -2.56 8.89 10.83
CA TYR A 180 -2.62 7.50 11.28
C TYR A 180 -1.74 6.56 10.42
N PHE A 181 -1.48 6.94 9.17
CA PHE A 181 -0.69 6.18 8.20
C PHE A 181 0.57 6.96 7.80
N PRO A 182 1.67 6.84 8.56
CA PRO A 182 2.88 7.61 8.28
C PRO A 182 3.56 7.17 6.97
N ALA A 183 3.41 5.89 6.56
CA ALA A 183 3.85 5.44 5.25
C ALA A 183 2.75 5.66 4.21
N GLN A 184 3.12 6.18 3.06
CA GLN A 184 2.19 6.55 2.00
C GLN A 184 2.72 6.13 0.64
N CYS A 185 1.83 5.64 -0.22
CA CYS A 185 2.15 5.35 -1.61
C CYS A 185 1.14 6.03 -2.52
N TRP A 186 1.60 6.84 -3.47
CA TRP A 186 0.73 7.53 -4.43
C TRP A 186 0.88 6.91 -5.82
N LEU A 187 -0.25 6.62 -6.45
CA LEU A 187 -0.37 6.21 -7.85
C LEU A 187 -0.94 7.39 -8.65
N GLN A 188 -0.06 8.07 -9.38
CA GLN A 188 -0.39 9.26 -10.16
C GLN A 188 -0.32 8.94 -11.66
N PRO A 189 -1.28 9.41 -12.48
CA PRO A 189 -1.16 9.35 -13.93
C PRO A 189 0.14 10.01 -14.38
N ASP A 190 0.87 9.34 -15.26
CA ASP A 190 2.02 9.96 -15.91
C ASP A 190 1.63 10.55 -17.27
N ALA A 191 2.21 11.70 -17.59
CA ALA A 191 1.88 12.46 -18.80
C ALA A 191 2.60 11.94 -20.06
N LEU A 192 3.33 10.82 -19.99
CA LEU A 192 4.15 10.31 -21.09
C LEU A 192 3.32 9.56 -22.15
N GLY A 193 2.75 10.34 -23.07
CA GLY A 193 2.52 9.93 -24.46
C GLY A 193 1.27 9.07 -24.77
N PRO A 194 0.75 9.15 -26.01
CA PRO A 194 -0.47 8.45 -26.41
C PRO A 194 -0.20 6.96 -26.64
N GLY A 195 -0.71 6.09 -25.75
CA GLY A 195 -0.86 4.66 -26.05
C GLY A 195 -0.72 3.69 -24.87
N GLU A 196 -0.01 4.08 -23.81
CA GLU A 196 0.16 3.24 -22.61
C GLU A 196 -0.25 4.04 -21.38
N HIS A 197 -1.23 3.53 -20.62
CA HIS A 197 -1.62 4.09 -19.34
C HIS A 197 -0.53 3.77 -18.30
N CYS A 198 0.53 4.58 -18.30
CA CYS A 198 1.59 4.51 -17.31
C CYS A 198 1.21 5.35 -16.09
N LEU A 199 1.48 4.81 -14.91
CA LEU A 199 1.28 5.45 -13.62
C LEU A 199 2.62 5.55 -12.92
N ARG A 200 2.88 6.67 -12.26
CA ARG A 200 4.02 6.81 -11.36
C ARG A 200 3.58 6.39 -9.95
N ALA A 201 4.23 5.35 -9.43
CA ALA A 201 4.13 4.93 -8.04
C ALA A 201 5.23 5.60 -7.21
N CYS A 202 4.86 6.44 -6.25
CA CYS A 202 5.79 7.06 -5.31
C CYS A 202 5.57 6.46 -3.92
N LEU A 203 6.59 5.88 -3.28
CA LEU A 203 6.50 5.36 -1.92
C LEU A 203 7.32 6.24 -0.97
N GLU A 204 6.65 6.78 0.04
CA GLU A 204 7.25 7.43 1.18
C GLU A 204 7.10 6.51 2.41
N PRO A 205 8.21 6.00 2.98
CA PRO A 205 8.16 4.94 4.00
C PRO A 205 7.74 5.43 5.40
N GLY A 206 7.45 6.72 5.60
CA GLY A 206 7.03 7.27 6.90
C GLY A 206 8.08 7.27 8.00
N GLY A 207 9.35 7.00 7.66
CA GLY A 207 10.49 6.93 8.58
C GLY A 207 11.79 7.40 7.91
N ARG A 208 12.97 7.01 8.43
CA ARG A 208 14.30 7.40 7.90
C ARG A 208 14.71 6.70 6.60
N GLY A 209 13.76 6.35 5.73
CA GLY A 209 14.02 5.71 4.44
C GLY A 209 13.88 6.69 3.28
N PRO A 210 14.67 6.55 2.19
CA PRO A 210 14.52 7.41 1.03
C PRO A 210 13.19 7.14 0.33
N ARG A 211 12.56 8.20 -0.17
CA ARG A 211 11.47 8.11 -1.14
C ARG A 211 11.96 7.31 -2.35
N ALA A 212 11.12 6.41 -2.82
CA ALA A 212 11.42 5.58 -3.99
C ALA A 212 10.26 5.65 -4.98
N GLU A 213 10.59 5.51 -6.27
CA GLU A 213 9.64 5.73 -7.35
C GLU A 213 9.77 4.69 -8.44
N TRP A 214 8.64 4.32 -9.01
CA TRP A 214 8.53 3.33 -10.07
C TRP A 214 7.48 3.77 -11.09
N TRP A 215 7.70 3.35 -12.33
CA TRP A 215 6.68 3.33 -13.36
C TRP A 215 5.88 2.03 -13.26
N VAL A 216 4.56 2.14 -13.30
CA VAL A 216 3.61 1.03 -13.30
C VAL A 216 2.77 1.14 -14.56
N ALA A 217 2.88 0.17 -15.44
CA ALA A 217 2.08 0.08 -16.66
C ALA A 217 1.19 -1.16 -16.63
N PHE A 218 0.00 -1.06 -17.21
CA PHE A 218 -0.92 -2.17 -17.39
C PHE A 218 -0.98 -2.53 -18.87
N ARG A 219 -0.64 -3.78 -19.19
CA ARG A 219 -0.76 -4.29 -20.55
C ARG A 219 -2.24 -4.51 -20.93
N PRO A 220 -2.55 -4.60 -22.24
CA PRO A 220 -3.92 -4.85 -22.72
C PRO A 220 -4.53 -6.16 -22.21
N ASP A 221 -3.68 -7.12 -21.83
CA ASP A 221 -4.06 -8.39 -21.23
C ASP A 221 -4.33 -8.29 -19.71
N GLY A 222 -4.15 -7.11 -19.10
CA GLY A 222 -4.32 -6.84 -17.68
C GLY A 222 -3.07 -7.12 -16.82
N GLU A 223 -1.93 -7.48 -17.43
CA GLU A 223 -0.70 -7.73 -16.67
C GLU A 223 -0.04 -6.42 -16.21
N MET A 224 0.30 -6.34 -14.92
CA MET A 224 1.00 -5.20 -14.33
C MET A 224 2.52 -5.34 -14.52
N THR A 225 3.16 -4.35 -15.14
CA THR A 225 4.62 -4.25 -15.29
C THR A 225 5.15 -3.07 -14.51
N ILE A 226 6.22 -3.29 -13.75
CA ILE A 226 6.81 -2.27 -12.89
C ILE A 226 8.28 -2.09 -13.25
N THR A 227 8.70 -0.85 -13.47
CA THR A 227 10.10 -0.51 -13.75
C THR A 227 10.54 0.63 -12.83
N PRO A 228 11.68 0.52 -12.14
CA PRO A 228 12.16 1.59 -11.27
C PRO A 228 12.43 2.86 -12.08
N CYS A 229 12.08 4.01 -11.52
CA CYS A 229 12.49 5.28 -12.10
C CYS A 229 14.01 5.42 -11.92
N PRO A 230 14.78 5.79 -12.96
CA PRO A 230 16.18 6.12 -12.77
C PRO A 230 16.27 7.27 -11.76
N HIS A 231 17.04 7.08 -10.68
CA HIS A 231 17.33 8.15 -9.74
C HIS A 231 17.87 9.34 -10.53
N GLN A 232 17.15 10.47 -10.57
CA GLN A 232 17.80 11.73 -10.88
C GLN A 232 18.82 11.96 -9.76
N PRO A 233 20.13 12.03 -10.05
CA PRO A 233 21.07 12.53 -9.08
C PRO A 233 20.59 13.93 -8.73
N SER A 234 20.36 14.18 -7.44
CA SER A 234 20.09 15.50 -6.90
C SER A 234 21.09 16.47 -7.54
N ASP A 235 20.60 17.45 -8.30
CA ASP A 235 21.47 18.43 -8.97
C ASP A 235 22.45 19.02 -7.94
N PRO A 236 23.77 18.80 -8.09
CA PRO A 236 24.76 19.53 -7.31
C PRO A 236 24.96 20.87 -7.99
N SER A 237 23.94 21.73 -8.00
CA SER A 237 24.07 23.08 -8.56
C SER A 237 23.54 24.11 -7.58
N SER A 238 24.33 24.41 -6.55
CA SER A 238 24.45 25.73 -5.92
C SER A 238 25.67 25.77 -4.99
N ASP A 239 26.85 25.44 -5.50
CA ASP A 239 28.11 25.91 -4.91
C ASP A 239 29.10 26.21 -6.04
N LYS A 240 28.77 27.25 -6.81
CA LYS A 240 29.73 27.89 -7.71
C LYS A 240 30.47 28.94 -6.89
N GLY A 241 31.72 28.63 -6.61
CA GLY A 241 32.59 29.42 -5.75
C GLY A 241 32.82 30.85 -6.22
N SER A 242 33.13 31.69 -5.24
CA SER A 242 33.90 32.92 -5.42
C SER A 242 35.18 32.77 -4.60
N SER A 243 36.18 32.13 -5.21
CA SER A 243 37.58 32.36 -4.86
C SER A 243 38.09 33.43 -5.81
N SER A 244 38.38 34.62 -5.30
CA SER A 244 39.35 35.53 -5.91
C SER A 244 40.40 35.85 -4.87
N GLY A 245 41.53 35.15 -4.94
CA GLY A 245 42.76 35.55 -4.27
C GLY A 245 43.38 36.79 -4.93
N GLY A 246 44.23 37.47 -4.18
CA GLY A 246 45.15 38.48 -4.72
C GLY A 246 45.53 39.55 -3.71
N GLN A 247 46.49 39.24 -2.85
CA GLN A 247 47.38 40.27 -2.27
C GLN A 247 48.25 40.88 -3.40
N PRO A 248 48.74 42.11 -3.22
CA PRO A 248 49.99 42.32 -2.48
C PRO A 248 49.85 43.24 -1.26
#